data_AF-A0A352AG99-F1
#
_entry.id   AF-A0A352AG99-F1
#
_cell.length_a   1.000
_cell.length_b   1.000
_cell.length_c   1.000
_cell.angle_alpha   90.00
_cell.angle_beta   90.00
_cell.angle_gamma   90.00
#
_symmetry.space_group_name_H-M   'P 1'
#
loop_
_entity.id
_entity.type
_entity.pdbx_description
1 polymer ?
#
loop_
_entity_poly.entity_id
_entity_poly.type
_entity_poly.pdbx_seq_one_letter_code
_entity_poly.pdbx_strand_id
1 'polypeptide(L)'
;MTLPEELERAFLQDINQYEEERKMPYISSVERIGIEKGREQGREEGREEGREEGIQQGAGQMLIKLLEHRFEPLPKDVKAYLHQCEVDQLNILFDLALSVDSFDEFLESSNIHIQELGALRMLRRLLRRRFESLPQNVNTRLSKYNVQQLEELLDLALTVDSLDEFVNALPVIGMRDEG
;
A
#
# COMPACT_ATOMS: atom_id res chain seq x y z
N MET A 1 -52.23 -23.72 9.05
CA MET A 1 -52.51 -25.13 9.33
C MET A 1 -51.60 -25.55 10.48
N THR A 2 -52.15 -25.82 11.65
CA THR A 2 -51.40 -26.30 12.83
C THR A 2 -51.67 -27.79 13.02
N LEU A 3 -50.63 -28.55 13.32
CA LEU A 3 -50.75 -29.98 13.60
C LEU A 3 -51.37 -30.16 15.00
N PRO A 4 -52.25 -31.16 15.22
CA PRO A 4 -52.66 -31.56 16.57
C PRO A 4 -51.47 -31.98 17.44
N GLU A 5 -51.49 -31.66 18.75
CA GLU A 5 -50.35 -31.84 19.67
C GLU A 5 -49.77 -33.26 19.70
N GLU A 6 -50.62 -34.29 19.60
CA GLU A 6 -50.17 -35.69 19.63
C GLU A 6 -49.32 -36.06 18.40
N LEU A 7 -49.70 -35.55 17.24
CA LEU A 7 -48.97 -35.77 15.99
C LEU A 7 -47.68 -34.95 15.97
N GLU A 8 -47.66 -33.77 16.60
CA GLU A 8 -46.45 -32.96 16.73
C GLU A 8 -45.40 -33.63 17.61
N ARG A 9 -45.81 -34.20 18.75
CA ARG A 9 -44.91 -34.96 19.64
C ARG A 9 -44.34 -36.20 18.96
N ALA A 10 -45.18 -36.96 18.23
CA ALA A 10 -44.75 -38.14 17.50
C ALA A 10 -43.72 -37.78 16.41
N PHE A 11 -43.97 -36.71 15.65
CA PHE A 11 -43.05 -36.23 14.61
C PHE A 11 -41.68 -35.81 15.17
N LEU A 12 -41.64 -35.10 16.31
CA LEU A 12 -40.38 -34.69 16.95
C LEU A 12 -39.59 -35.89 17.49
N GLN A 13 -40.27 -36.91 18.03
CA GLN A 13 -39.63 -38.16 18.44
C GLN A 13 -38.99 -38.88 17.26
N ASP A 14 -39.71 -38.99 16.14
CA ASP A 14 -39.20 -39.61 14.92
C ASP A 14 -37.95 -38.87 14.38
N ILE A 15 -37.95 -37.53 14.38
CA ILE A 15 -36.78 -36.73 13.99
C ILE A 15 -35.59 -37.03 14.91
N ASN A 16 -35.77 -36.94 16.23
CA ASN A 16 -34.68 -37.15 17.19
C ASN A 16 -34.04 -38.54 17.04
N GLN A 17 -34.87 -39.58 16.90
CA GLN A 17 -34.37 -40.93 16.67
C GLN A 17 -33.59 -41.03 15.35
N TYR A 18 -34.08 -40.40 14.28
CA TYR A 18 -33.41 -40.39 12.99
C TYR A 18 -32.07 -39.63 13.03
N GLU A 19 -31.99 -38.51 13.77
CA GLU A 19 -30.75 -37.75 13.97
C GLU A 19 -29.71 -38.55 14.76
N GLU A 20 -30.12 -39.26 15.82
CA GLU A 20 -29.23 -40.12 16.63
C GLU A 20 -28.71 -41.31 15.84
N GLU A 21 -29.60 -42.01 15.11
CA GLU A 21 -29.24 -43.19 14.32
C GLU A 21 -28.29 -42.84 13.17
N ARG A 22 -28.51 -41.70 12.50
CA ARG A 22 -27.70 -41.29 11.33
C ARG A 22 -26.59 -40.30 11.66
N LYS A 23 -26.52 -39.80 12.90
CA LYS A 23 -25.61 -38.74 13.36
C LYS A 23 -25.60 -37.51 12.45
N MET A 24 -26.77 -37.13 11.94
CA MET A 24 -26.95 -35.97 11.07
C MET A 24 -28.18 -35.20 11.52
N PRO A 25 -28.05 -33.91 11.88
CA PRO A 25 -29.19 -33.11 12.28
C PRO A 25 -30.17 -32.93 11.10
N TYR A 26 -31.47 -32.92 11.39
CA TYR A 26 -32.51 -32.61 10.43
C TYR A 26 -32.46 -31.12 10.12
N ILE A 27 -32.23 -30.80 8.85
CA ILE A 27 -32.25 -29.42 8.36
C ILE A 27 -33.58 -29.21 7.64
N SER A 28 -34.36 -28.26 8.15
CA SER A 28 -35.62 -27.86 7.51
C SER A 28 -35.39 -27.36 6.08
N SER A 29 -36.42 -27.39 5.26
CA SER A 29 -36.34 -26.86 3.89
C SER A 29 -35.90 -25.39 3.87
N VAL A 30 -36.36 -24.58 4.83
CA VAL A 30 -36.00 -23.17 4.95
C VAL A 30 -34.53 -23.00 5.32
N GLU A 31 -34.02 -23.75 6.30
CA GLU A 31 -32.61 -23.70 6.70
C GLU A 31 -31.69 -24.17 5.56
N ARG A 32 -32.09 -25.21 4.81
CA ARG A 32 -31.32 -25.71 3.68
C ARG A 32 -31.18 -24.66 2.58
N ILE A 33 -32.27 -23.97 2.25
CA ILE A 33 -32.28 -22.85 1.31
C ILE A 33 -31.40 -21.71 1.83
N GLY A 34 -31.43 -21.42 3.14
CA GLY A 34 -30.57 -20.42 3.76
C GLY A 34 -29.08 -20.75 3.63
N ILE A 35 -28.70 -22.00 3.89
CA ILE A 35 -27.31 -22.48 3.76
C ILE A 35 -26.83 -22.42 2.31
N GLU A 36 -27.68 -22.84 1.37
CA GLU A 36 -27.36 -22.82 -0.06
C GLU A 36 -27.15 -21.39 -0.56
N LYS A 37 -28.09 -20.48 -0.24
CA LYS A 37 -27.94 -19.05 -0.55
C LYS A 37 -26.70 -18.43 0.07
N GLY A 38 -26.41 -18.74 1.34
CA GLY A 38 -25.20 -18.23 2.01
C GLY A 38 -23.92 -18.74 1.35
N ARG A 39 -23.91 -19.99 0.87
CA ARG A 39 -22.78 -20.54 0.10
C ARG A 39 -22.63 -19.88 -1.26
N GLU A 40 -23.72 -19.65 -1.98
CA GLU A 40 -23.70 -18.97 -3.27
C GLU A 40 -23.19 -17.53 -3.10
N GLN A 41 -23.77 -16.78 -2.17
CA GLN A 41 -23.37 -15.41 -1.87
C GLN A 41 -21.89 -15.33 -1.47
N GLY A 42 -21.43 -16.16 -0.53
CA GLY A 42 -20.01 -16.14 -0.13
C GLY A 42 -19.06 -16.55 -1.26
N ARG A 43 -19.52 -17.37 -2.22
CA ARG A 43 -18.74 -17.72 -3.41
C ARG A 43 -18.68 -16.56 -4.42
N GLU A 44 -19.77 -15.82 -4.57
CA GLU A 44 -19.82 -14.63 -5.43
C GLU A 44 -18.95 -13.51 -4.85
N GLU A 45 -19.14 -13.15 -3.59
CA GLU A 45 -18.35 -12.13 -2.88
C GLU A 45 -16.86 -12.46 -2.93
N GLY A 46 -16.46 -13.69 -2.56
CA GLY A 46 -15.05 -14.08 -2.60
C GLY A 46 -14.45 -14.14 -4.01
N ARG A 47 -15.27 -14.29 -5.05
CA ARG A 47 -14.82 -14.24 -6.45
C ARG A 47 -14.61 -12.80 -6.90
N GLU A 48 -15.46 -11.87 -6.47
CA GLU A 48 -15.32 -10.45 -6.77
C GLU A 48 -14.11 -9.86 -6.05
N GLU A 49 -14.01 -10.05 -4.73
CA GLU A 49 -12.86 -9.58 -3.93
C GLU A 49 -11.53 -10.13 -4.50
N GLY A 50 -11.46 -11.44 -4.74
CA GLY A 50 -10.23 -12.05 -5.28
C GLY A 50 -9.90 -11.57 -6.70
N ARG A 51 -10.89 -11.14 -7.49
CA ARG A 51 -10.66 -10.54 -8.80
C ARG A 51 -10.11 -9.12 -8.67
N GLU A 52 -10.67 -8.31 -7.78
CA GLU A 52 -10.22 -6.94 -7.54
C GLU A 52 -8.79 -6.91 -6.98
N GLU A 53 -8.51 -7.72 -5.96
CA GLU A 53 -7.16 -7.88 -5.42
C GLU A 53 -6.17 -8.35 -6.50
N GLY A 54 -6.57 -9.31 -7.33
CA GLY A 54 -5.74 -9.81 -8.43
C GLY A 54 -5.41 -8.74 -9.47
N ILE A 55 -6.37 -7.88 -9.80
CA ILE A 55 -6.18 -6.75 -10.72
C ILE A 55 -5.23 -5.72 -10.10
N GLN A 56 -5.44 -5.35 -8.84
CA GLN A 56 -4.60 -4.39 -8.11
C GLN A 56 -3.15 -4.88 -8.01
N GLN A 57 -2.94 -6.13 -7.56
CA GLN A 57 -1.61 -6.72 -7.45
C GLN A 57 -0.93 -6.82 -8.82
N GLY A 58 -1.67 -7.21 -9.86
CA GLY A 58 -1.16 -7.30 -11.23
C GLY A 58 -0.73 -5.94 -11.78
N ALA A 59 -1.56 -4.90 -11.61
CA ALA A 59 -1.25 -3.54 -12.02
C ALA A 59 -0.01 -2.99 -11.28
N GLY A 60 0.06 -3.19 -9.95
CA GLY A 60 1.20 -2.79 -9.14
C GLY A 60 2.50 -3.47 -9.57
N GLN A 61 2.47 -4.79 -9.80
CA GLN A 61 3.62 -5.53 -10.31
C GLN A 61 4.06 -5.07 -11.69
N MET A 62 3.12 -4.78 -12.59
CA MET A 62 3.42 -4.28 -13.93
C MET A 62 4.13 -2.92 -13.87
N LEU A 63 3.62 -2.01 -13.03
CA LEU A 63 4.22 -0.70 -12.84
C LEU A 63 5.62 -0.78 -12.22
N ILE A 64 5.82 -1.64 -11.22
CA ILE A 64 7.15 -1.88 -10.65
C ILE A 64 8.12 -2.35 -11.74
N LYS A 65 7.73 -3.34 -12.56
CA LYS A 65 8.57 -3.82 -13.67
C LYS A 65 8.90 -2.74 -14.69
N LEU A 66 7.93 -1.89 -15.03
CA LEU A 66 8.12 -0.77 -15.94
C LEU A 66 9.16 0.22 -15.37
N LEU A 67 9.00 0.62 -14.11
CA LEU A 67 9.88 1.57 -13.46
C LEU A 67 11.30 1.00 -13.30
N GLU A 68 11.44 -0.28 -12.93
CA GLU A 68 12.75 -0.94 -12.82
C GLU A 68 13.46 -1.04 -14.17
N HIS A 69 12.70 -1.24 -15.25
CA HIS A 69 13.25 -1.29 -16.60
C HIS A 69 13.72 0.10 -17.08
N ARG A 70 13.04 1.18 -16.68
CA ARG A 70 13.33 2.53 -17.18
C ARG A 70 14.36 3.30 -16.37
N PHE A 71 14.37 3.16 -15.04
CA PHE A 71 15.05 4.13 -14.19
C PHE A 71 16.00 3.57 -13.12
N GLU A 72 16.35 2.29 -13.15
CA GLU A 72 17.17 1.58 -12.13
C GLU A 72 16.34 0.90 -11.01
N PRO A 73 16.95 0.05 -10.14
CA PRO A 73 16.21 -0.77 -9.18
C PRO A 73 15.41 0.06 -8.19
N LEU A 74 14.13 -0.27 -8.06
CA LEU A 74 13.24 0.46 -7.17
C LEU A 74 13.58 0.18 -5.69
N PRO A 75 13.68 1.23 -4.85
CA PRO A 75 13.73 1.07 -3.40
C PRO A 75 12.58 0.20 -2.90
N LYS A 76 12.85 -0.61 -1.87
CA LYS A 76 11.86 -1.54 -1.30
C LYS A 76 10.59 -0.81 -0.86
N ASP A 77 10.72 0.40 -0.34
CA ASP A 77 9.61 1.19 0.17
C ASP A 77 8.68 1.67 -0.96
N VAL A 78 9.24 1.99 -2.13
CA VAL A 78 8.45 2.36 -3.32
C VAL A 78 7.65 1.15 -3.78
N LYS A 79 8.25 -0.04 -3.80
CA LYS A 79 7.54 -1.29 -4.13
C LYS A 79 6.41 -1.57 -3.15
N ALA A 80 6.68 -1.44 -1.85
CA ALA A 80 5.69 -1.65 -0.80
C ALA A 80 4.51 -0.67 -0.93
N TYR A 81 4.79 0.60 -1.25
CA TYR A 81 3.78 1.61 -1.51
C TYR A 81 2.92 1.27 -2.75
N LEU A 82 3.56 0.90 -3.87
CA LEU A 82 2.85 0.55 -5.10
C LEU A 82 1.96 -0.70 -4.95
N HIS A 83 2.34 -1.65 -4.08
CA HIS A 83 1.48 -2.81 -3.79
C HIS A 83 0.20 -2.47 -3.02
N GLN A 84 0.16 -1.33 -2.33
CA GLN A 84 -0.98 -0.89 -1.52
C GLN A 84 -1.84 0.16 -2.24
N CYS A 85 -1.38 0.67 -3.38
CA CYS A 85 -2.12 1.66 -4.17
C CYS A 85 -3.36 1.04 -4.80
N GLU A 86 -4.44 1.81 -4.87
CA GLU A 86 -5.65 1.41 -5.60
C GLU A 86 -5.39 1.41 -7.12
N VAL A 87 -6.21 0.67 -7.86
CA VAL A 87 -6.07 0.50 -9.32
C VAL A 87 -6.05 1.84 -10.05
N ASP A 88 -6.91 2.79 -9.68
CA ASP A 88 -6.97 4.10 -10.32
C ASP A 88 -5.69 4.92 -10.08
N GLN A 89 -5.13 4.84 -8.87
CA GLN A 89 -3.86 5.47 -8.56
C GLN A 89 -2.72 4.84 -9.37
N LEU A 90 -2.72 3.51 -9.49
CA LEU A 90 -1.74 2.78 -10.28
C LEU A 90 -1.80 3.15 -11.77
N ASN A 91 -2.99 3.36 -12.33
CA ASN A 91 -3.16 3.80 -13.72
C ASN A 91 -2.58 5.21 -13.94
N ILE A 92 -2.87 6.15 -13.03
CA ILE A 92 -2.30 7.51 -13.10
C ILE A 92 -0.76 7.46 -13.02
N LEU A 93 -0.23 6.64 -12.10
CA LEU A 93 1.21 6.46 -11.95
C LEU A 93 1.83 5.78 -13.16
N PHE A 94 1.11 4.88 -13.85
CA PHE A 94 1.57 4.25 -15.08
C PHE A 94 1.72 5.26 -16.22
N ASP A 95 0.71 6.10 -16.44
CA ASP A 95 0.76 7.15 -17.47
C ASP A 95 1.85 8.19 -17.16
N LEU A 96 2.00 8.54 -15.88
CA LEU A 96 3.07 9.42 -15.42
C LEU A 96 4.43 8.78 -15.67
N ALA A 97 4.60 7.51 -15.32
CA ALA A 97 5.83 6.78 -15.55
C ALA A 97 6.22 6.89 -17.03
N LEU A 98 5.31 6.63 -17.97
CA LEU A 98 5.61 6.73 -19.40
C LEU A 98 5.99 8.14 -19.89
N SER A 99 5.54 9.18 -19.19
CA SER A 99 5.69 10.58 -19.62
C SER A 99 6.98 11.25 -19.13
N VAL A 100 7.51 10.83 -17.98
CA VAL A 100 8.68 11.45 -17.34
C VAL A 100 9.99 10.79 -17.78
N ASP A 101 11.08 11.55 -17.81
CA ASP A 101 12.38 11.09 -18.32
C ASP A 101 13.33 10.59 -17.23
N SER A 102 12.98 10.78 -15.94
CA SER A 102 13.79 10.34 -14.81
C SER A 102 12.97 9.87 -13.61
N PHE A 103 13.57 9.04 -12.75
CA PHE A 103 12.96 8.62 -11.49
C PHE A 103 12.71 9.79 -10.53
N ASP A 104 13.63 10.75 -10.50
CA ASP A 104 13.49 11.94 -9.65
C ASP A 104 12.24 12.75 -10.07
N GLU A 105 12.03 12.95 -11.36
CA GLU A 105 10.85 13.64 -11.90
C GLU A 105 9.56 12.85 -11.67
N PHE A 106 9.62 11.52 -11.81
CA PHE A 106 8.52 10.62 -11.44
C PHE A 106 8.13 10.79 -9.98
N LEU A 107 9.10 10.81 -9.07
CA LEU A 107 8.87 11.01 -7.63
C LEU A 107 8.43 12.43 -7.29
N GLU A 108 8.79 13.44 -8.08
CA GLU A 108 8.31 14.82 -7.86
C GLU A 108 6.84 14.97 -8.24
N SER A 109 6.45 14.33 -9.35
CA SER A 109 5.10 14.40 -9.90
C SER A 109 4.13 13.44 -9.22
N SER A 110 4.64 12.33 -8.70
CA SER A 110 3.87 11.40 -7.90
C SER A 110 3.92 11.83 -6.42
N ASN A 111 2.76 12.07 -5.79
CA ASN A 111 2.66 12.42 -4.36
C ASN A 111 3.09 11.26 -3.41
N ILE A 112 3.93 10.33 -3.86
CA ILE A 112 4.45 9.19 -3.10
C ILE A 112 5.26 9.72 -1.92
N HIS A 113 4.79 9.58 -0.67
CA HIS A 113 5.47 10.08 0.53
C HIS A 113 6.11 8.90 1.28
N ILE A 114 7.40 8.65 1.06
CA ILE A 114 8.14 7.58 1.75
C ILE A 114 8.94 8.21 2.88
N GLN A 115 8.97 7.65 4.09
CA GLN A 115 9.57 8.33 5.25
C GLN A 115 11.10 8.53 5.13
N GLU A 116 11.87 7.57 4.61
CA GLU A 116 13.33 7.70 4.51
C GLU A 116 13.80 8.49 3.28
N LEU A 117 13.16 8.29 2.12
CA LEU A 117 13.42 9.07 0.90
C LEU A 117 12.69 10.43 0.91
N GLY A 118 11.69 10.60 1.77
CA GLY A 118 10.80 11.76 1.83
C GLY A 118 11.45 12.97 2.44
N ALA A 119 12.14 12.84 3.57
CA ALA A 119 12.85 13.97 4.18
C ALA A 119 13.92 14.52 3.22
N LEU A 120 14.75 13.65 2.64
CA LEU A 120 15.74 14.04 1.62
C LEU A 120 15.08 14.65 0.38
N ARG A 121 13.99 14.06 -0.12
CA ARG A 121 13.26 14.59 -1.29
C ARG A 121 12.59 15.93 -1.00
N MET A 122 11.94 16.08 0.16
CA MET A 122 11.32 17.33 0.60
C MET A 122 12.37 18.41 0.75
N LEU A 123 13.54 18.07 1.31
CA LEU A 123 14.66 18.98 1.46
C LEU A 123 15.19 19.41 0.09
N ARG A 124 15.45 18.46 -0.82
CA ARG A 124 15.86 18.76 -2.20
C ARG A 124 14.85 19.64 -2.93
N ARG A 125 13.55 19.33 -2.81
CA ARG A 125 12.46 20.10 -3.41
C ARG A 125 12.41 21.53 -2.86
N LEU A 126 12.51 21.68 -1.55
CA LEU A 126 12.52 22.98 -0.88
C LEU A 126 13.72 23.81 -1.34
N LEU A 127 14.91 23.21 -1.33
CA LEU A 127 16.13 23.86 -1.76
C LEU A 127 16.10 24.23 -3.26
N ARG A 128 15.63 23.36 -4.15
CA ARG A 128 15.41 23.69 -5.58
C ARG A 128 14.41 24.82 -5.76
N ARG A 129 13.32 24.83 -4.98
CA ARG A 129 12.28 25.87 -5.06
C ARG A 129 12.76 27.22 -4.53
N ARG A 130 13.60 27.24 -3.49
CA ARG A 130 14.12 28.48 -2.89
C ARG A 130 15.34 29.03 -3.62
N PHE A 131 16.22 28.16 -4.11
CA PHE A 131 17.56 28.55 -4.60
C PHE A 131 17.81 28.19 -6.08
N GLU A 132 16.75 27.82 -6.81
CA GLU A 132 16.68 27.54 -8.26
C GLU A 132 17.53 26.35 -8.77
N SER A 133 18.70 26.07 -8.18
CA SER A 133 19.54 24.94 -8.56
C SER A 133 20.18 24.31 -7.33
N LEU A 134 20.30 22.97 -7.35
CA LEU A 134 21.03 22.24 -6.32
C LEU A 134 22.25 21.58 -6.96
N PRO A 135 23.48 22.06 -6.70
CA PRO A 135 24.67 21.50 -7.31
C PRO A 135 24.94 20.08 -6.80
N GLN A 136 25.53 19.26 -7.67
CA GLN A 136 25.60 17.81 -7.49
C GLN A 136 26.41 17.39 -6.25
N ASN A 137 27.44 18.16 -5.89
CA ASN A 137 28.22 18.00 -4.66
C ASN A 137 27.36 18.10 -3.38
N VAL A 138 26.37 18.99 -3.37
CA VAL A 138 25.42 19.13 -2.24
C VAL A 138 24.49 17.92 -2.22
N ASN A 139 23.98 17.49 -3.37
CA ASN A 139 23.13 16.30 -3.48
C ASN A 139 23.81 15.03 -2.95
N THR A 140 25.09 14.82 -3.29
CA THR A 140 25.88 13.66 -2.82
C THR A 140 26.20 13.73 -1.33
N ARG A 141 26.31 14.94 -0.75
CA ARG A 141 26.46 15.10 0.71
C ARG A 141 25.15 14.80 1.43
N LEU A 142 24.03 15.33 0.93
CA LEU A 142 22.70 15.16 1.54
C LEU A 142 22.25 13.68 1.58
N SER A 143 22.63 12.86 0.59
CA SER A 143 22.27 11.44 0.56
C SER A 143 22.96 10.57 1.63
N LYS A 144 23.88 11.14 2.42
CA LYS A 144 24.61 10.42 3.48
C LYS A 144 24.00 10.61 4.88
N TYR A 145 23.02 11.50 5.03
CA TYR A 145 22.37 11.78 6.30
C TYR A 145 21.21 10.82 6.56
N ASN A 146 20.95 10.55 7.84
CA ASN A 146 19.78 9.78 8.26
C ASN A 146 18.52 10.66 8.29
N VAL A 147 17.36 10.04 8.51
CA VAL A 147 16.05 10.74 8.51
C VAL A 147 16.01 11.90 9.50
N GLN A 148 16.45 11.68 10.74
CA GLN A 148 16.40 12.69 11.79
C GLN A 148 17.27 13.91 11.44
N GLN A 149 18.46 13.67 10.90
CA GLN A 149 19.34 14.74 10.42
C GLN A 149 18.72 15.48 9.22
N LEU A 150 18.02 14.78 8.33
CA LEU A 150 17.35 15.40 7.19
C LEU A 150 16.16 16.27 7.61
N GLU A 151 15.44 15.88 8.67
CA GLU A 151 14.38 16.70 9.28
C GLU A 151 14.94 17.98 9.91
N GLU A 152 16.03 17.89 10.66
CA GLU A 152 16.72 19.08 11.19
C GLU A 152 17.20 20.02 10.06
N LEU A 153 17.68 19.43 8.96
CA LEU A 153 18.09 20.19 7.79
C LEU A 153 16.91 20.84 7.05
N LEU A 154 15.69 20.32 7.14
CA LEU A 154 14.49 20.97 6.59
C LEU A 154 14.21 22.28 7.30
N ASP A 155 14.25 22.28 8.63
CA ASP A 155 14.07 23.49 9.43
C ASP A 155 15.19 24.50 9.16
N LEU A 156 16.44 24.04 9.11
CA LEU A 156 17.58 24.90 8.73
C LEU A 156 17.38 25.51 7.34
N ALA A 157 16.96 24.72 6.36
CA ALA A 157 16.72 25.18 5.00
C ALA A 157 15.56 26.17 4.88
N LEU A 158 14.69 26.31 5.88
CA LEU A 158 13.68 27.37 5.96
C LEU A 158 14.21 28.67 6.58
N THR A 159 15.25 28.59 7.40
CA THR A 159 15.81 29.74 8.14
C THR A 159 16.88 30.52 7.39
N VAL A 160 17.68 29.85 6.56
CA VAL A 160 18.80 30.45 5.82
C VAL A 160 18.33 31.27 4.62
N ASP A 161 19.07 32.32 4.24
CA ASP A 161 18.70 33.22 3.14
C ASP A 161 19.33 32.81 1.80
N SER A 162 20.37 31.96 1.84
CA SER A 162 21.09 31.52 0.64
C SER A 162 21.53 30.05 0.70
N LEU A 163 21.79 29.47 -0.47
CA LEU A 163 22.31 28.11 -0.57
C LEU A 163 23.73 28.00 0.02
N ASP A 164 24.58 29.02 -0.13
CA ASP A 164 25.94 29.00 0.41
C ASP A 164 25.93 28.97 1.94
N GLU A 165 25.03 29.75 2.57
CA GLU A 165 24.82 29.74 4.02
C GLU A 165 24.35 28.36 4.50
N PHE A 166 23.40 27.76 3.80
CA PHE A 166 22.96 26.39 4.07
C PHE A 166 24.11 25.38 3.99
N VAL A 167 24.91 25.43 2.92
CA VAL A 167 26.03 24.50 2.67
C VAL A 167 27.13 24.63 3.73
N ASN A 168 27.39 25.84 4.21
CA ASN A 168 28.35 26.11 5.27
C ASN A 168 27.85 25.64 6.65
N ALA A 169 26.53 25.67 6.86
CA ALA A 169 25.89 25.17 8.08
C ALA A 169 25.67 23.64 8.09
N LEU A 170 25.95 22.94 6.98
CA LEU A 170 25.85 21.49 6.94
C LEU A 170 26.83 20.85 7.93
N PRO A 171 26.35 19.95 8.82
CA PRO A 171 27.24 19.22 9.72
C PRO A 171 28.34 18.51 8.94
N VAL A 172 29.56 18.48 9.47
CA VAL A 172 30.57 17.59 8.90
C VAL A 172 30.11 16.17 9.18
N ILE A 173 29.94 15.36 8.13
CA ILE A 173 29.72 13.93 8.27
C ILE A 173 31.04 13.35 8.78
N GLY A 174 31.23 13.43 10.09
CA GLY A 174 32.30 12.73 10.78
C GLY A 174 32.08 11.23 10.54
N MET A 175 33.16 10.53 10.22
CA MET A 175 33.18 9.08 10.41
C MET A 175 32.73 8.83 11.85
N ARG A 176 31.51 8.34 12.05
CA ARG A 176 31.10 7.81 13.35
C ARG A 176 31.76 6.45 13.47
N ASP A 177 32.82 6.44 14.26
CA ASP A 177 33.08 5.43 15.29
C ASP A 177 32.43 4.07 15.00
N GLU A 178 33.26 3.16 14.47
CA GLU A 178 33.10 1.74 14.73
C GLU A 178 33.22 1.52 16.24
N GLY A 179 32.12 1.15 16.88
CA GLY A 179 32.04 0.78 18.29
C GLY A 179 30.87 -0.15 18.53
#